data_AF-A0A270N1P6-F1
#
_entry.id   AF-A0A270N1P6-F1
#
_cell.length_a   1.000
_cell.length_b   1.000
_cell.length_c   1.000
_cell.angle_alpha   90.00
_cell.angle_beta   90.00
_cell.angle_gamma   90.00
#
_symmetry.space_group_name_H-M   'P 1'
#
loop_
_entity.id
_entity.type
_entity.pdbx_description
1 polymer ?
#
loop_
_entity_poly.entity_id
_entity_poly.type
_entity_poly.pdbx_seq_one_letter_code
_entity_poly.pdbx_strand_id
1 'polypeptide(L)' 'PFAMPFNTIEDVVVMDENTLGVLDDNNFPFSVGRHLGSKQPDDNEFILIKLPKPLALGK' A
#
# COMPACT_ATOMS: atom_id res chain seq x y z
N PRO A 1 -2.81 -2.33 -17.75
CA PRO A 1 -2.73 -3.21 -16.57
C PRO A 1 -2.10 -2.45 -15.41
N PHE A 2 -2.67 -2.58 -14.22
CA PHE A 2 -2.09 -2.05 -12.99
C PHE A 2 -0.85 -2.88 -12.62
N ALA A 3 0.23 -2.22 -12.19
CA ALA A 3 1.44 -2.84 -11.69
C ALA A 3 1.93 -2.06 -10.46
N MET A 4 2.09 -2.75 -9.33
CA MET A 4 2.71 -2.15 -8.15
C MET A 4 4.20 -1.91 -8.44
N PRO A 5 4.73 -0.71 -8.18
CA PRO A 5 6.06 -0.34 -8.60
C PRO A 5 7.18 -0.93 -7.71
N PHE A 6 6.90 -1.34 -6.46
CA PHE A 6 7.92 -1.84 -5.53
C PHE A 6 7.45 -3.07 -4.74
N ASN A 7 8.43 -3.74 -4.12
CA ASN A 7 8.27 -5.08 -3.54
C ASN A 7 8.22 -5.09 -2.01
N THR A 8 8.27 -3.92 -1.35
CA THR A 8 8.41 -3.83 0.11
C THR A 8 7.07 -3.52 0.77
N ILE A 9 6.14 -4.48 0.64
CA ILE A 9 4.87 -4.41 1.37
C ILE A 9 5.18 -4.38 2.86
N GLU A 10 4.82 -3.30 3.53
CA GLU A 10 5.04 -3.14 4.97
C GLU A 10 3.84 -3.58 5.79
N ASP A 11 2.63 -3.36 5.26
CA ASP A 11 1.42 -3.71 5.98
C ASP A 11 0.26 -4.06 5.05
N VAL A 12 -0.64 -4.86 5.59
CA VAL A 12 -1.96 -5.17 5.03
C VAL A 12 -3.00 -4.91 6.10
N VAL A 13 -3.80 -3.87 5.88
CA VAL A 13 -4.85 -3.47 6.80
C VAL A 13 -6.22 -3.90 6.28
N VAL A 14 -7.07 -4.38 7.19
CA VAL A 14 -8.48 -4.64 6.89
C VAL A 14 -9.24 -3.33 7.02
N MET A 15 -9.70 -2.77 5.90
CA MET A 15 -10.51 -1.54 5.91
C MET A 15 -11.97 -1.87 6.23
N ASP A 16 -12.47 -2.95 5.61
CA ASP A 16 -13.79 -3.54 5.83
C ASP A 16 -13.81 -4.99 5.34
N GLU A 17 -14.97 -5.64 5.40
CA GLU A 17 -15.14 -7.03 4.98
C GLU A 17 -14.77 -7.30 3.51
N ASN A 18 -14.82 -6.30 2.62
CA ASN A 18 -14.54 -6.44 1.20
C ASN A 18 -13.33 -5.64 0.71
N THR A 19 -12.62 -4.95 1.59
CA THR A 19 -11.56 -4.02 1.19
C THR A 19 -10.32 -4.22 2.04
N LEU A 20 -9.21 -4.54 1.37
CA LEU A 20 -7.88 -4.50 1.97
C LEU A 20 -7.19 -3.20 1.57
N GLY A 21 -6.52 -2.59 2.53
CA GLY A 21 -5.47 -1.59 2.28
C GLY A 21 -4.12 -2.29 2.23
N VAL A 22 -3.31 -1.99 1.22
CA VAL A 22 -1.91 -2.45 1.14
C VAL A 22 -1.01 -1.24 1.16
N LEU A 23 -0.06 -1.24 2.10
CA LEU A 23 0.91 -0.17 2.29
C LEU A 23 2.29 -0.65 1.82
N ASP A 24 2.96 0.19 1.04
CA ASP A 24 4.29 -0.09 0.48
C ASP A 24 5.26 1.00 0.96
N ASP A 25 6.37 0.62 1.59
CA ASP A 25 7.41 1.57 1.97
C ASP A 25 8.40 1.72 0.83
N ASN A 26 8.07 2.69 -0.01
CA ASN A 26 8.90 3.12 -1.13
C ASN A 26 10.15 3.90 -0.68
N ASN A 27 10.35 4.09 0.63
CA ASN A 27 11.45 4.85 1.23
C ASN A 27 12.41 4.00 2.06
N PHE A 28 12.21 2.67 2.19
CA PHE A 28 13.18 1.78 2.84
C PHE A 28 14.28 1.29 1.87
N PRO A 29 15.59 1.32 2.23
CA PRO A 29 16.19 2.00 3.39
C PRO A 29 16.57 3.47 3.12
N PHE A 30 16.16 4.05 1.99
CA PHE A 30 16.55 5.40 1.55
C PHE A 30 15.37 6.41 1.58
N SER A 31 15.40 7.25 2.62
CA SER A 31 14.39 8.18 3.16
C SER A 31 13.63 9.15 2.23
N VAL A 32 13.86 9.16 0.92
CA VAL A 32 13.34 10.20 0.00
C VAL A 32 12.73 9.64 -1.29
N GLY A 33 12.63 8.32 -1.41
CA GLY A 33 11.95 7.63 -2.51
C GLY A 33 12.35 8.16 -3.90
N ARG A 34 11.36 8.35 -4.79
CA ARG A 34 11.54 8.95 -6.13
C ARG A 34 11.61 10.49 -6.13
N HIS A 35 11.36 11.11 -4.98
CA HIS A 35 11.22 12.56 -4.81
C HIS A 35 12.46 13.21 -4.19
N LEU A 36 13.67 12.70 -4.50
CA LEU A 36 14.94 13.26 -4.03
C LEU A 36 15.04 14.80 -4.15
N GLY A 37 14.48 15.37 -5.22
CA GLY A 37 14.46 16.82 -5.44
C GLY A 37 13.41 17.59 -4.65
N SER A 38 12.22 17.01 -4.45
CA SER A 38 11.09 17.67 -3.76
C SER A 38 10.97 17.31 -2.27
N LYS A 39 11.70 16.29 -1.80
CA LYS A 39 11.65 15.72 -0.44
C LYS A 39 10.21 15.39 0.02
N GLN A 40 9.38 14.91 -0.89
CA GLN A 40 8.01 14.49 -0.58
C GLN A 40 7.93 12.96 -0.46
N PRO A 41 7.01 12.41 0.36
CA PRO A 41 6.63 11.00 0.30
C PRO A 41 6.12 10.61 -1.09
N ASP A 42 6.16 9.33 -1.43
CA ASP A 42 5.68 8.86 -2.73
C ASP A 42 4.14 8.80 -2.75
N ASP A 43 3.51 9.31 -3.79
CA ASP A 43 2.04 9.40 -3.89
C ASP A 43 1.35 8.02 -3.97
N ASN A 44 2.11 6.94 -4.17
CA ASN A 44 1.60 5.59 -4.41
C ASN A 44 1.83 4.61 -3.23
N GLU A 45 1.97 5.10 -2.01
CA GLU A 45 2.26 4.28 -0.80
C GLU A 45 1.03 3.55 -0.21
N PHE A 46 -0.18 3.81 -0.73
CA PHE A 46 -1.40 3.15 -0.28
C PHE A 46 -2.34 2.80 -1.43
N ILE A 47 -2.72 1.53 -1.53
CA ILE A 47 -3.74 1.07 -2.48
C ILE A 47 -4.89 0.36 -1.77
N LEU A 48 -6.07 0.42 -2.40
CA LEU A 48 -7.24 -0.33 -1.99
C LEU A 48 -7.46 -1.51 -2.94
N ILE A 49 -7.55 -2.70 -2.39
CA ILE A 49 -7.88 -3.93 -3.11
C ILE A 49 -9.30 -4.33 -2.74
N LYS A 50 -10.18 -4.32 -3.74
CA LYS A 50 -11.53 -4.87 -3.61
C LYS A 50 -11.50 -6.39 -3.71
N LEU A 51 -12.02 -7.05 -2.70
CA LEU A 51 -12.10 -8.51 -2.65
C LEU A 51 -13.36 -9.00 -3.36
N PRO A 52 -13.26 -10.09 -4.15
CA PRO A 52 -14.43 -10.70 -4.77
C PRO A 52 -15.32 -11.45 -3.77
N LYS A 53 -14.83 -11.71 -2.56
CA LYS A 53 -15.56 -12.35 -1.46
C LYS A 53 -15.20 -11.67 -0.15
N PRO A 54 -16.15 -11.55 0.80
CA PRO A 54 -15.88 -10.92 2.08
C PRO A 54 -14.96 -11.77 2.97
N LEU A 55 -14.18 -11.11 3.81
CA LEU A 55 -13.44 -11.71 4.90
C LEU A 55 -14.38 -12.10 6.05
N ALA A 56 -14.06 -13.18 6.74
CA ALA A 56 -14.74 -13.55 7.98
C ALA A 56 -14.17 -12.73 9.14
N LEU A 57 -14.67 -11.50 9.31
CA LEU A 57 -14.32 -10.68 10.46
C LEU A 57 -15.09 -11.23 11.66
N GLY A 58 -14.37 -11.79 12.62
CA GLY A 58 -14.97 -12.26 13.88
C GLY A 58 -15.77 -11.13 14.53
N LYS A 59 -16.93 -11.46 15.09
CA LYS A 59 -17.70 -10.51 15.91
C LYS A 59 -17.04 -10.30 17.26
#